data_AF-K9QRM9-F1
#
_entry.id   AF-K9QRM9-F1
#
_cell.length_a   1.000
_cell.length_b   1.000
_cell.length_c   1.000
_cell.angle_alpha   90.00
_cell.angle_beta   90.00
_cell.angle_gamma   90.00
#
_symmetry.space_group_name_H-M   'P 1'
#
loop_
_entity.id
_entity.type
_entity.pdbx_description
1 polymer ?
#
loop_
_entity_poly.entity_id
_entity_poly.type
_entity_poly.pdbx_seq_one_letter_code
_entity_poly.pdbx_strand_id
1 'polypeptide(L)'
;MTSTNTENFLSTLSQTAAAYRGKHDIRPIAEEIVKALLAAEITAKQQRLTYNFESLIGQWRLCFATGTKKARERGGIILGKGLYVPKFVTIHIAFSRTPEADLSRGKISNQVQLGSILLKLTGPAKYLGKKNILAFDFNQMFLSVFGRTIYQQQIRANQGKSDDFYNQPITKLPFFAFFLVTEDLIAARGRGGGLALWIRD
;
A
#
# COMPACT_ATOMS: atom_id res chain seq x y z
N MET A 1 10.49 17.71 -23.88
CA MET A 1 9.55 18.33 -22.92
C MET A 1 9.09 17.37 -21.80
N THR A 2 9.83 16.31 -21.50
CA THR A 2 9.45 15.27 -20.50
C THR A 2 9.99 15.52 -19.08
N SER A 3 11.01 16.35 -18.91
CA SER A 3 11.65 16.61 -17.61
C SER A 3 10.76 17.40 -16.65
N THR A 4 10.04 18.43 -17.14
CA THR A 4 9.19 19.31 -16.33
C THR A 4 8.00 18.61 -15.68
N ASN A 5 7.39 17.61 -16.32
CA ASN A 5 6.29 16.85 -15.71
C ASN A 5 6.77 15.84 -14.67
N THR A 6 7.98 15.31 -14.81
CA THR A 6 8.53 14.29 -13.89
C THR A 6 8.97 14.92 -12.57
N GLU A 7 9.66 16.06 -12.65
CA GLU A 7 10.09 16.83 -11.47
C GLU A 7 8.88 17.37 -10.67
N ASN A 8 7.79 17.71 -11.35
CA ASN A 8 6.61 18.30 -10.73
C ASN A 8 5.86 17.30 -9.82
N PHE A 9 5.63 16.06 -10.28
CA PHE A 9 4.91 15.08 -9.43
C PHE A 9 5.76 14.62 -8.25
N LEU A 10 7.07 14.40 -8.43
CA LEU A 10 7.95 13.98 -7.33
C LEU A 10 8.04 15.04 -6.24
N SER A 11 8.12 16.33 -6.63
CA SER A 11 8.08 17.44 -5.68
C SER A 11 6.80 17.43 -4.85
N THR A 12 5.63 17.33 -5.50
CA THR A 12 4.33 17.30 -4.81
C THR A 12 4.20 16.13 -3.83
N LEU A 13 4.63 14.92 -4.23
CA LEU A 13 4.57 13.73 -3.38
C LEU A 13 5.57 13.81 -2.22
N SER A 14 6.75 14.38 -2.44
CA SER A 14 7.77 14.60 -1.39
C SER A 14 7.32 15.64 -0.39
N GLN A 15 6.72 16.75 -0.84
CA GLN A 15 6.10 17.76 0.03
C GLN A 15 4.96 17.16 0.86
N THR A 16 4.13 16.30 0.24
CA THR A 16 3.06 15.57 0.95
C THR A 16 3.62 14.73 2.09
N ALA A 17 4.73 14.02 1.85
CA ALA A 17 5.40 13.22 2.87
C ALA A 17 6.01 14.07 3.98
N ALA A 18 6.70 15.15 3.63
CA ALA A 18 7.29 16.08 4.59
C ALA A 18 6.20 16.72 5.49
N ALA A 19 5.10 17.19 4.90
CA ALA A 19 3.97 17.76 5.62
C ALA A 19 3.29 16.72 6.53
N TYR A 20 3.20 15.46 6.11
CA TYR A 20 2.65 14.39 6.93
C TYR A 20 3.54 14.06 8.12
N ARG A 21 4.87 14.07 7.93
CA ARG A 21 5.89 13.92 8.99
C ARG A 21 5.99 15.13 9.94
N GLY A 22 5.25 16.22 9.67
CA GLY A 22 5.33 17.46 10.46
C GLY A 22 6.58 18.30 10.19
N LYS A 23 7.27 18.05 9.07
CA LYS A 23 8.49 18.78 8.65
C LYS A 23 8.20 19.96 7.72
N HIS A 24 6.93 20.19 7.36
CA HIS A 24 6.53 21.23 6.42
C HIS A 24 5.12 21.72 6.75
N ASP A 25 4.91 23.04 6.78
CA ASP A 25 3.64 23.64 7.19
C ASP A 25 2.59 23.63 6.08
N ILE A 26 3.03 23.68 4.82
CA ILE A 26 2.14 23.69 3.66
C ILE A 26 1.87 22.26 3.22
N ARG A 27 0.60 21.86 3.25
CA ARG A 27 0.09 20.57 2.82
C ARG A 27 -0.58 20.70 1.45
N PRO A 28 -0.12 19.98 0.41
CA PRO A 28 -0.79 19.95 -0.89
C PRO A 28 -2.26 19.54 -0.75
N ILE A 29 -3.13 20.09 -1.59
CA ILE A 29 -4.55 19.70 -1.56
C ILE A 29 -4.74 18.32 -2.18
N ALA A 30 -5.77 17.59 -1.75
CA ALA A 30 -6.00 16.20 -2.17
C ALA A 30 -6.02 16.01 -3.71
N GLU A 31 -6.56 16.98 -4.44
CA GLU A 31 -6.60 16.95 -5.90
C GLU A 31 -5.21 16.99 -6.56
N GLU A 32 -4.30 17.80 -6.03
CA GLU A 32 -2.92 17.90 -6.52
C GLU A 32 -2.17 16.58 -6.32
N ILE A 33 -2.37 15.95 -5.16
CA ILE A 33 -1.77 14.65 -4.84
C ILE A 33 -2.30 13.58 -5.79
N VAL A 34 -3.61 13.55 -6.05
CA VAL A 34 -4.19 12.59 -7.00
C VAL A 34 -3.63 12.82 -8.41
N LYS A 35 -3.52 14.07 -8.87
CA LYS A 35 -2.89 14.40 -10.15
C LYS A 35 -1.44 13.93 -10.19
N ALA A 36 -0.68 14.18 -9.13
CA ALA A 36 0.71 13.73 -9.02
C ALA A 36 0.85 12.19 -9.02
N LEU A 37 -0.02 11.47 -8.30
CA LEU A 37 -0.03 10.00 -8.29
C LEU A 37 -0.40 9.43 -9.68
N LEU A 38 -1.35 10.04 -10.38
CA LEU A 38 -1.71 9.63 -11.74
C LEU A 38 -0.58 9.92 -12.74
N ALA A 39 0.06 11.08 -12.63
CA ALA A 39 1.23 11.43 -13.44
C ALA A 39 2.38 10.43 -13.21
N ALA A 40 2.68 10.11 -11.95
CA ALA A 40 3.68 9.10 -11.58
C ALA A 40 3.35 7.72 -12.19
N GLU A 41 2.08 7.29 -12.14
CA GLU A 41 1.66 6.02 -12.75
C GLU A 41 1.81 6.01 -14.27
N ILE A 42 1.47 7.10 -14.95
CA ILE A 42 1.62 7.24 -16.40
C ILE A 42 3.11 7.19 -16.77
N THR A 43 3.95 7.98 -16.08
CA THR A 43 5.39 8.02 -16.30
C THR A 43 6.03 6.65 -16.09
N ALA A 44 5.68 5.94 -15.02
CA ALA A 44 6.19 4.60 -14.76
C ALA A 44 5.87 3.60 -15.88
N LYS A 45 4.66 3.69 -16.47
CA LYS A 45 4.26 2.86 -17.62
C LYS A 45 5.02 3.23 -18.88
N GLN A 46 5.15 4.53 -19.17
CA GLN A 46 5.87 5.04 -20.35
C GLN A 46 7.36 4.66 -20.32
N GLN A 47 7.99 4.82 -19.15
CA GLN A 47 9.40 4.49 -18.93
C GLN A 47 9.64 3.00 -18.66
N ARG A 48 8.58 2.19 -18.56
CA ARG A 48 8.63 0.76 -18.22
C ARG A 48 9.46 0.50 -16.96
N LEU A 49 9.30 1.36 -15.95
CA LEU A 49 10.02 1.24 -14.68
C LEU A 49 9.71 -0.12 -14.05
N THR A 50 10.75 -0.77 -13.53
CA THR A 50 10.61 -2.00 -12.76
C THR A 50 11.31 -1.81 -11.42
N TYR A 51 10.72 -2.38 -10.37
CA TYR A 51 11.25 -2.31 -9.02
C TYR A 51 11.59 -3.71 -8.52
N ASN A 52 12.61 -3.80 -7.67
CA ASN A 52 12.99 -5.05 -7.03
C ASN A 52 12.14 -5.25 -5.77
N PHE A 53 11.92 -6.50 -5.36
CA PHE A 53 11.17 -6.75 -4.12
C PHE A 53 11.88 -6.14 -2.90
N GLU A 54 13.22 -6.13 -2.91
CA GLU A 54 14.05 -5.57 -1.84
C GLU A 54 13.75 -4.10 -1.54
N SER A 55 13.43 -3.29 -2.56
CA SER A 55 13.13 -1.87 -2.33
C SER A 55 11.80 -1.65 -1.61
N LEU A 56 10.93 -2.66 -1.57
CA LEU A 56 9.67 -2.63 -0.82
C LEU A 56 9.85 -3.12 0.62
N ILE A 57 10.96 -3.76 0.97
CA ILE A 57 11.15 -4.33 2.31
C ILE A 57 11.21 -3.22 3.36
N GLY A 58 10.56 -3.50 4.49
CA GLY A 58 10.44 -2.59 5.62
C GLY A 58 8.99 -2.24 5.94
N GLN A 59 8.83 -1.23 6.80
CA GLN A 59 7.54 -0.73 7.26
C GLN A 59 7.24 0.62 6.62
N TRP A 60 5.99 0.77 6.21
CA TRP A 60 5.51 1.93 5.47
C TRP A 60 4.22 2.43 6.10
N ARG A 61 4.17 3.71 6.45
CA ARG A 61 2.98 4.34 7.02
C ARG A 61 2.13 4.96 5.92
N LEU A 62 0.85 4.60 5.87
CA LEU A 62 -0.10 5.18 4.91
C LEU A 62 -0.33 6.64 5.29
N CYS A 63 -0.15 7.54 4.33
CA CYS A 63 -0.38 8.97 4.52
C CYS A 63 -1.58 9.48 3.73
N PHE A 64 -1.83 8.92 2.53
CA PHE A 64 -2.90 9.35 1.65
C PHE A 64 -3.48 8.17 0.86
N ALA A 65 -4.80 8.11 0.71
CA ALA A 65 -5.46 7.09 -0.10
C ALA A 65 -6.72 7.62 -0.79
N THR A 66 -7.07 7.04 -1.94
CA THR A 66 -8.34 7.29 -2.63
C THR A 66 -9.31 6.12 -2.45
N GLY A 67 -10.61 6.39 -2.50
CA GLY A 67 -11.64 5.35 -2.52
C GLY A 67 -11.49 4.39 -3.71
N THR A 68 -12.03 3.18 -3.57
CA THR A 68 -12.11 2.20 -4.66
C THR A 68 -13.30 2.50 -5.58
N LYS A 69 -13.26 2.03 -6.83
CA LYS A 69 -14.38 2.18 -7.77
C LYS A 69 -15.69 1.62 -7.20
N LYS A 70 -15.63 0.45 -6.54
CA LYS A 70 -16.80 -0.20 -5.90
C LYS A 70 -17.35 0.58 -4.71
N ALA A 71 -16.50 1.25 -3.94
CA ALA A 71 -16.94 2.10 -2.83
C ALA A 71 -17.63 3.39 -3.33
N ARG A 72 -17.30 3.86 -4.54
CA ARG A 72 -17.98 4.99 -5.18
C ARG A 72 -19.40 4.65 -5.66
N GLU A 73 -19.64 3.40 -6.04
CA GLU A 73 -20.92 2.94 -6.60
C GLU A 73 -21.95 2.52 -5.53
N ARG A 74 -21.53 2.14 -4.31
CA ARG A 74 -22.39 1.42 -3.34
C ARG A 74 -23.02 2.23 -2.19
N GLY A 75 -22.88 3.54 -2.11
CA GLY A 75 -23.74 4.29 -1.19
C GLY A 75 -23.21 5.61 -0.68
N GLY A 76 -23.31 6.67 -1.50
CA GLY A 76 -23.35 8.07 -1.04
C GLY A 76 -22.13 8.62 -0.28
N ILE A 77 -21.18 7.77 0.13
CA ILE A 77 -19.90 8.19 0.68
C ILE A 77 -19.09 8.67 -0.52
N ILE A 78 -19.14 9.98 -0.73
CA ILE A 78 -18.26 10.70 -1.63
C ILE A 78 -16.84 10.59 -1.03
N LEU A 79 -16.20 9.42 -1.12
CA LEU A 79 -14.74 9.31 -1.10
C LEU A 79 -14.22 9.78 -2.47
N GLY A 80 -14.66 10.98 -2.84
CA GLY A 80 -14.14 11.77 -3.94
C GLY A 80 -12.85 12.44 -3.49
N LYS A 81 -11.94 12.63 -4.44
CA LYS A 81 -10.70 13.43 -4.30
C LYS A 81 -9.55 12.83 -3.47
N GLY A 82 -9.78 11.81 -2.65
CA GLY A 82 -8.75 11.18 -1.82
C GLY A 82 -8.58 11.87 -0.47
N LEU A 83 -8.04 11.14 0.51
CA LEU A 83 -8.06 11.54 1.92
C LEU A 83 -6.69 11.29 2.56
N TYR A 84 -6.26 12.26 3.37
CA TYR A 84 -5.15 12.08 4.31
C TYR A 84 -5.57 11.20 5.48
N VAL A 85 -4.71 10.25 5.85
CA VAL A 85 -4.92 9.48 7.09
C VAL A 85 -4.85 10.44 8.29
N PRO A 86 -5.85 10.46 9.19
CA PRO A 86 -5.81 11.34 10.36
C PRO A 86 -4.64 10.97 11.28
N LYS A 87 -4.01 11.96 11.94
CA LYS A 87 -2.83 11.72 12.81
C LYS A 87 -3.10 10.80 14.01
N PHE A 88 -4.36 10.69 14.45
CA PHE A 88 -4.77 9.80 15.55
C PHE A 88 -4.97 8.33 15.10
N VAL A 89 -4.92 8.06 13.79
CA VAL A 89 -4.92 6.73 13.21
C VAL A 89 -3.54 6.46 12.63
N THR A 90 -2.98 5.31 12.94
CA THR A 90 -1.75 4.85 12.31
C THR A 90 -2.05 3.60 11.51
N ILE A 91 -1.78 3.65 10.20
CA ILE A 91 -1.97 2.52 9.30
C ILE A 91 -0.61 2.19 8.72
N HIS A 92 -0.10 0.98 8.95
CA HIS A 92 1.14 0.54 8.33
C HIS A 92 0.92 -0.67 7.45
N ILE A 93 1.72 -0.72 6.39
CA ILE A 93 1.95 -1.90 5.60
C ILE A 93 3.43 -2.27 5.72
N ALA A 94 3.73 -3.55 5.89
CA ALA A 94 5.09 -4.02 5.97
C ALA A 94 5.29 -5.22 5.05
N PHE A 95 6.48 -5.31 4.47
CA PHE A 95 6.89 -6.39 3.60
C PHE A 95 8.20 -6.98 4.11
N SER A 96 8.27 -8.30 4.17
CA SER A 96 9.48 -9.02 4.59
C SER A 96 9.75 -10.22 3.68
N ARG A 97 11.02 -10.63 3.59
CA ARG A 97 11.39 -11.88 2.92
C ARG A 97 11.00 -13.08 3.80
N THR A 98 10.75 -14.20 3.15
CA THR A 98 10.78 -15.51 3.80
C THR A 98 12.14 -16.14 3.50
N PRO A 99 13.00 -16.41 4.50
CA PRO A 99 14.39 -16.85 4.29
C PRO A 99 14.54 -18.07 3.39
N GLU A 100 13.61 -19.03 3.44
CA GLU A 100 13.67 -20.27 2.65
C GLU A 100 12.91 -20.21 1.31
N ALA A 101 12.45 -19.02 0.88
CA ALA A 101 11.58 -18.88 -0.27
C ALA A 101 12.28 -18.20 -1.46
N ASP A 102 11.78 -18.44 -2.69
CA ASP A 102 12.20 -17.74 -3.90
C ASP A 102 12.33 -16.23 -3.67
N LEU A 103 13.25 -15.56 -4.39
CA LEU A 103 13.47 -14.11 -4.28
C LEU A 103 12.19 -13.26 -4.49
N SER A 104 11.16 -13.84 -5.09
CA SER A 104 9.84 -13.23 -5.35
C SER A 104 8.78 -13.52 -4.29
N ARG A 105 9.08 -14.27 -3.23
CA ARG A 105 8.14 -14.64 -2.17
C ARG A 105 8.48 -13.94 -0.86
N GLY A 106 7.46 -13.63 -0.09
CA GLY A 106 7.61 -12.96 1.19
C GLY A 106 6.36 -13.00 2.03
N LYS A 107 6.31 -12.12 3.02
CA LYS A 107 5.13 -11.88 3.86
C LYS A 107 4.70 -10.44 3.75
N ILE A 108 3.40 -10.23 3.88
CA ILE A 108 2.78 -8.92 4.05
C ILE A 108 2.21 -8.81 5.46
N SER A 109 2.26 -7.61 6.02
CA SER A 109 1.49 -7.24 7.19
C SER A 109 0.77 -5.93 6.92
N ASN A 110 -0.53 -5.86 7.21
CA ASN A 110 -1.28 -4.61 7.22
C ASN A 110 -1.84 -4.41 8.62
N GLN A 111 -1.51 -3.29 9.26
CA GLN A 111 -1.94 -2.99 10.61
C GLN A 111 -2.60 -1.62 10.68
N VAL A 112 -3.64 -1.53 11.50
CA VAL A 112 -4.36 -0.30 11.83
C VAL A 112 -4.35 -0.17 13.34
N GLN A 113 -3.84 0.95 13.82
CA GLN A 113 -3.81 1.33 15.22
C GLN A 113 -4.63 2.60 15.43
N LEU A 114 -5.58 2.53 16.36
CA LEU A 114 -6.40 3.64 16.82
C LEU A 114 -6.34 3.67 18.35
N GLY A 115 -5.58 4.62 18.90
CA GLY A 115 -5.31 4.67 20.33
C GLY A 115 -4.70 3.35 20.85
N SER A 116 -5.39 2.70 21.78
CA SER A 116 -4.96 1.44 22.39
C SER A 116 -5.39 0.18 21.63
N ILE A 117 -6.13 0.33 20.52
CA ILE A 117 -6.63 -0.77 19.70
C ILE A 117 -5.69 -0.95 18.50
N LEU A 118 -5.19 -2.16 18.33
CA LEU A 118 -4.35 -2.58 17.20
C LEU A 118 -5.00 -3.78 16.50
N LEU A 119 -5.34 -3.61 15.22
CA LEU A 119 -5.73 -4.70 14.34
C LEU A 119 -4.59 -4.96 13.35
N LYS A 120 -4.13 -6.20 13.23
CA LYS A 120 -3.08 -6.61 12.30
C LYS A 120 -3.53 -7.83 11.50
N LEU A 121 -3.35 -7.76 10.19
CA LEU A 121 -3.56 -8.83 9.24
C LEU A 121 -2.23 -9.21 8.61
N THR A 122 -1.94 -10.50 8.50
CA THR A 122 -0.71 -10.98 7.84
C THR A 122 -0.95 -12.24 7.04
N GLY A 123 -0.03 -12.52 6.13
CA GLY A 123 0.00 -13.75 5.35
C GLY A 123 1.02 -13.67 4.20
N PRO A 124 1.01 -14.64 3.29
CA PRO A 124 2.00 -14.73 2.22
C PRO A 124 1.84 -13.61 1.18
N ALA A 125 2.96 -13.27 0.55
CA ALA A 125 3.05 -12.33 -0.56
C ALA A 125 3.90 -12.91 -1.70
N LYS A 126 3.53 -12.58 -2.93
CA LYS A 126 4.26 -12.92 -4.16
C LYS A 126 4.44 -11.67 -5.00
N TYR A 127 5.68 -11.36 -5.34
CA TYR A 127 6.08 -10.20 -6.11
C TYR A 127 6.43 -10.56 -7.55
N LEU A 128 5.77 -9.88 -8.49
CA LEU A 128 6.01 -10.03 -9.92
C LEU A 128 6.75 -8.79 -10.42
N GLY A 129 8.08 -8.78 -10.26
CA GLY A 129 8.92 -7.61 -10.54
C GLY A 129 8.75 -7.04 -11.95
N LYS A 130 8.60 -7.88 -12.98
CA LYS A 130 8.33 -7.41 -14.37
C LYS A 130 7.05 -6.58 -14.52
N LYS A 131 6.10 -6.72 -13.58
CA LYS A 131 4.81 -6.00 -13.59
C LYS A 131 4.69 -5.02 -12.43
N ASN A 132 5.66 -4.97 -11.52
CA ASN A 132 5.59 -4.28 -10.23
C ASN A 132 4.34 -4.65 -9.41
N ILE A 133 3.87 -5.89 -9.53
CA ILE A 133 2.65 -6.34 -8.83
C ILE A 133 3.05 -7.18 -7.62
N LEU A 134 2.57 -6.81 -6.44
CA LEU A 134 2.60 -7.63 -5.24
C LEU A 134 1.21 -8.19 -4.99
N ALA A 135 1.05 -9.49 -5.24
CA ALA A 135 -0.14 -10.24 -4.84
C ALA A 135 0.05 -10.74 -3.41
N PHE A 136 -1.03 -10.80 -2.65
CA PHE A 136 -0.96 -11.24 -1.27
C PHE A 136 -2.21 -11.98 -0.85
N ASP A 137 -2.14 -12.60 0.32
CA ASP A 137 -3.28 -13.20 0.96
C ASP A 137 -3.19 -13.05 2.47
N PHE A 138 -4.23 -12.51 3.10
CA PHE A 138 -4.29 -12.46 4.56
C PHE A 138 -4.94 -13.73 5.08
N ASN A 139 -4.18 -14.49 5.85
CA ASN A 139 -4.64 -15.74 6.46
C ASN A 139 -4.59 -15.70 7.99
N GLN A 140 -3.95 -14.70 8.60
CA GLN A 140 -3.91 -14.52 10.05
C GLN A 140 -4.42 -13.13 10.44
N MET A 141 -5.17 -13.07 11.53
CA MET A 141 -5.63 -11.84 12.16
C MET A 141 -5.23 -11.80 13.62
N PHE A 142 -4.80 -10.62 14.05
CA PHE A 142 -4.42 -10.30 15.42
C PHE A 142 -5.16 -9.03 15.84
N LEU A 143 -5.80 -9.06 17.01
CA LEU A 143 -6.41 -7.89 17.63
C LEU A 143 -5.84 -7.75 19.04
N SER A 144 -5.33 -6.56 19.32
CA SER A 144 -4.86 -6.17 20.64
C SER A 144 -5.61 -4.93 21.12
N VAL A 145 -5.91 -4.90 22.42
CA VAL A 145 -6.55 -3.78 23.11
C VAL A 145 -5.76 -3.52 24.39
N PHE A 146 -5.30 -2.28 24.58
CA PHE A 146 -4.40 -1.89 25.68
C PHE A 146 -3.14 -2.76 25.77
N GLY A 147 -2.56 -3.13 24.61
CA GLY A 147 -1.35 -3.94 24.53
C GLY A 147 -1.55 -5.42 24.85
N ARG A 148 -2.77 -5.86 25.20
CA ARG A 148 -3.10 -7.26 25.41
C ARG A 148 -3.70 -7.85 24.15
N THR A 149 -3.17 -8.96 23.67
CA THR A 149 -3.76 -9.69 22.54
C THR A 149 -5.04 -10.35 23.02
N ILE A 150 -6.19 -9.91 22.49
CA ILE A 150 -7.50 -10.48 22.83
C ILE A 150 -7.99 -11.47 21.78
N TYR A 151 -7.41 -11.43 20.59
CA TYR A 151 -7.74 -12.35 19.51
C TYR A 151 -6.52 -12.57 18.60
N GLN A 152 -6.26 -13.84 18.30
CA GLN A 152 -5.27 -14.26 17.34
C GLN A 152 -5.76 -15.55 16.69
N GLN A 153 -6.18 -15.49 15.43
CA GLN A 153 -6.66 -16.67 14.72
C GLN A 153 -6.27 -16.65 13.24
N GLN A 154 -6.27 -17.86 12.66
CA GLN A 154 -6.30 -18.00 11.21
C GLN A 154 -7.70 -17.63 10.73
N ILE A 155 -7.81 -16.66 9.83
CA ILE A 155 -9.11 -16.16 9.31
C ILE A 155 -9.57 -16.90 8.04
N ARG A 156 -8.72 -17.75 7.47
CA ARG A 156 -9.13 -18.64 6.37
C ARG A 156 -9.56 -20.00 6.91
N ALA A 157 -10.88 -20.20 6.95
CA ALA A 157 -11.56 -21.47 7.21
C ALA A 157 -11.71 -22.36 5.95
N ASN A 158 -10.93 -22.13 4.89
CA ASN A 158 -10.93 -23.04 3.74
C ASN A 158 -10.09 -24.27 4.08
N GLN A 159 -10.81 -25.33 4.44
CA GLN A 159 -10.34 -26.72 4.46
C GLN A 159 -9.46 -26.99 3.22
N GLY A 160 -8.14 -27.13 3.43
CA GLY A 160 -7.26 -27.92 2.56
C GLY A 160 -6.46 -27.26 1.42
N LYS A 161 -6.35 -25.93 1.27
CA LYS A 161 -5.55 -25.34 0.14
C LYS A 161 -4.67 -24.13 0.49
N SER A 162 -3.82 -24.23 1.51
CA SER A 162 -2.70 -23.28 1.68
C SER A 162 -1.68 -23.36 0.53
N ASP A 163 -1.57 -24.52 -0.11
CA ASP A 163 -0.56 -24.81 -1.14
C ASP A 163 -0.84 -24.16 -2.51
N ASP A 164 -2.01 -23.53 -2.70
CA ASP A 164 -2.42 -22.96 -3.99
C ASP A 164 -2.17 -21.45 -4.13
N PHE A 165 -1.83 -20.70 -3.06
CA PHE A 165 -1.65 -19.24 -3.17
C PHE A 165 -0.63 -18.84 -4.25
N TYR A 166 0.52 -19.52 -4.27
CA TYR A 166 1.60 -19.19 -5.21
C TYR A 166 1.30 -19.61 -6.65
N ASN A 167 0.36 -20.53 -6.84
CA ASN A 167 -0.08 -21.05 -8.15
C ASN A 167 -1.34 -20.36 -8.67
N GLN A 168 -2.09 -19.68 -7.80
CA GLN A 168 -3.29 -18.95 -8.19
C GLN A 168 -3.01 -17.81 -9.17
N PRO A 169 -3.90 -17.59 -10.15
CA PRO A 169 -3.86 -16.42 -11.00
C PRO A 169 -3.98 -15.12 -10.19
N ILE A 170 -3.11 -14.14 -10.46
CA ILE A 170 -3.11 -12.82 -9.81
C ILE A 170 -4.46 -12.12 -9.91
N THR A 171 -5.21 -12.35 -10.98
CA THR A 171 -6.54 -11.79 -11.20
C THR A 171 -7.56 -12.22 -10.14
N LYS A 172 -7.32 -13.33 -9.42
CA LYS A 172 -8.14 -13.81 -8.32
C LYS A 172 -7.66 -13.31 -6.96
N LEU A 173 -6.40 -12.91 -6.84
CA LEU A 173 -5.79 -12.45 -5.60
C LEU A 173 -5.96 -10.93 -5.39
N PRO A 174 -5.98 -10.44 -4.14
CA PRO A 174 -5.76 -9.03 -3.88
C PRO A 174 -4.30 -8.69 -4.21
N PHE A 175 -4.08 -7.49 -4.73
CA PHE A 175 -2.75 -7.05 -5.13
C PHE A 175 -2.58 -5.53 -5.06
N PHE A 176 -1.32 -5.11 -5.01
CA PHE A 176 -0.85 -3.75 -5.25
C PHE A 176 0.00 -3.70 -6.52
N ALA A 177 -0.29 -2.77 -7.41
CA ALA A 177 0.55 -2.46 -8.56
C ALA A 177 1.35 -1.19 -8.24
N PHE A 178 2.64 -1.34 -7.95
CA PHE A 178 3.54 -0.26 -7.61
C PHE A 178 3.95 0.53 -8.86
N PHE A 179 3.96 1.84 -8.74
CA PHE A 179 4.39 2.73 -9.83
C PHE A 179 5.41 3.78 -9.37
N LEU A 180 5.57 3.99 -8.06
CA LEU A 180 6.64 4.79 -7.48
C LEU A 180 7.23 4.03 -6.29
N VAL A 181 8.55 3.88 -6.28
CA VAL A 181 9.31 3.36 -5.14
C VAL A 181 10.58 4.18 -5.02
N THR A 182 10.76 4.82 -3.88
CA THR A 182 11.98 5.52 -3.47
C THR A 182 12.40 5.04 -2.08
N GLU A 183 13.51 5.54 -1.56
CA GLU A 183 13.92 5.24 -0.18
C GLU A 183 12.87 5.68 0.84
N ASP A 184 12.18 6.80 0.59
CA ASP A 184 11.26 7.42 1.53
C ASP A 184 9.78 7.17 1.23
N LEU A 185 9.43 6.76 0.01
CA LEU A 185 8.06 6.77 -0.49
C LEU A 185 7.75 5.55 -1.34
N ILE A 186 6.54 5.01 -1.18
CA ILE A 186 5.96 4.10 -2.15
C ILE A 186 4.57 4.57 -2.54
N ALA A 187 4.23 4.39 -3.81
CA ALA A 187 2.88 4.58 -4.30
C ALA A 187 2.42 3.40 -5.15
N ALA A 188 1.18 3.01 -4.93
CA ALA A 188 0.59 1.85 -5.59
C ALA A 188 -0.89 2.03 -5.88
N ARG A 189 -1.36 1.27 -6.86
CA ARG A 189 -2.78 1.10 -7.17
C ARG A 189 -3.23 -0.27 -6.65
N GLY A 190 -4.24 -0.28 -5.79
CA GLY A 190 -4.87 -1.53 -5.35
C GLY A 190 -5.78 -2.12 -6.44
N ARG A 191 -6.10 -3.41 -6.34
CA ARG A 191 -7.02 -4.10 -7.27
C ARG A 191 -8.36 -3.38 -7.49
N GLY A 192 -8.90 -2.74 -6.45
CA GLY A 192 -10.16 -1.97 -6.53
C GLY A 192 -10.03 -0.61 -7.25
N GLY A 193 -8.85 -0.28 -7.77
CA GLY A 193 -8.56 0.95 -8.48
C GLY A 193 -8.20 2.14 -7.59
N GLY A 194 -8.18 1.99 -6.26
CA GLY A 194 -7.73 3.04 -5.35
C GLY A 194 -6.23 3.27 -5.47
N LEU A 195 -5.81 4.53 -5.36
CA LEU A 195 -4.41 4.96 -5.27
C LEU A 195 -4.05 5.15 -3.80
N ALA A 196 -2.80 4.87 -3.45
CA ALA A 196 -2.29 5.11 -2.12
C ALA A 196 -0.83 5.56 -2.17
N LEU A 197 -0.47 6.39 -1.20
CA LEU A 197 0.87 6.86 -0.92
C LEU A 197 1.22 6.46 0.51
N TRP A 198 2.38 5.82 0.66
CA TRP A 198 2.96 5.52 1.96
C TRP A 198 4.34 6.17 2.08
N ILE A 199 4.68 6.54 3.30
CA ILE A 199 6.00 7.05 3.68
C ILE A 199 6.76 5.97 4.45
N ARG A 200 8.07 5.93 4.32
CA ARG A 200 8.90 5.07 5.17
C ARG A 200 8.81 5.55 6.62
N ASP A 201 8.64 4.59 7.53
CA ASP A 201 8.61 4.77 8.98
C ASP A 201 9.88 4.20 9.60
#